data_AF-A0A2N2CHG2-F1
#
_entry.id   AF-A0A2N2CHG2-F1
#
_cell.length_a   1.000
_cell.length_b   1.000
_cell.length_c   1.000
_cell.angle_alpha   90.00
_cell.angle_beta   90.00
_cell.angle_gamma   90.00
#
_symmetry.space_group_name_H-M   'P 1'
#
loop_
_entity.id
_entity.type
_entity.pdbx_description
1 polymer ?
#
loop_
_entity_poly.entity_id
_entity_poly.type
_entity_poly.pdbx_seq_one_letter_code
_entity_poly.pdbx_strand_id
1 'polypeptide(L)'
;MIPKGDLVFGSSKQNITVFEVMKIPIENVYVEKNVGLVRPDVLIETEDKLLAIEIYVTHEIDKDKIRIYRNLGISAIEIDLSELHNTDQSYDLAELVVASVENKKWIFNKVIYGYDDQFRKHAVVIPENEFFGGHACPLKLYYWKGIPSARWLDCLYCEFCYSVQPVLCMGVNYISEIGDFKKPIEVRKKEWEIKRASKLKDRIKKGRCPKCGSGRLEPRNGKLGRFFGCNNYPNCKYIYVEE
;
A
#
# COMPACT_ATOMS: atom_id res chain seq x y z
N MET A 1 -16.42 19.74 -1.58
CA MET A 1 -15.57 18.87 -0.76
C MET A 1 -14.98 17.80 -1.67
N ILE A 2 -13.71 17.46 -1.51
CA ILE A 2 -13.07 16.38 -2.25
C ILE A 2 -12.68 15.24 -1.28
N PRO A 3 -12.80 13.97 -1.69
CA PRO A 3 -12.50 12.84 -0.83
C PRO A 3 -11.00 12.78 -0.52
N LYS A 4 -10.64 12.14 0.60
CA LYS A 4 -9.25 11.85 0.95
C LYS A 4 -8.55 11.09 -0.18
N GLY A 5 -7.24 11.23 -0.26
CA GLY A 5 -6.41 10.54 -1.23
C GLY A 5 -5.58 9.46 -0.56
N ASP A 6 -5.86 8.20 -0.85
CA ASP A 6 -5.11 7.07 -0.32
C ASP A 6 -4.24 6.43 -1.41
N LEU A 7 -2.98 6.17 -1.10
CA LEU A 7 -2.13 5.26 -1.87
C LEU A 7 -2.45 3.83 -1.44
N VAL A 8 -2.99 3.05 -2.37
CA VAL A 8 -3.43 1.68 -2.15
C VAL A 8 -2.36 0.69 -2.57
N PHE A 9 -2.10 -0.31 -1.72
CA PHE A 9 -1.17 -1.39 -2.02
C PHE A 9 -1.92 -2.64 -2.46
N GLY A 10 -1.34 -3.39 -3.40
CA GLY A 10 -1.83 -4.71 -3.81
C GLY A 10 -1.49 -5.82 -2.82
N SER A 11 -1.34 -5.50 -1.53
CA SER A 11 -1.00 -6.42 -0.44
C SER A 11 -1.85 -6.08 0.78
N SER A 12 -1.67 -6.80 1.90
CA SER A 12 -2.34 -6.44 3.18
C SER A 12 -1.61 -5.33 3.95
N LYS A 13 -0.63 -4.68 3.33
CA LYS A 13 -0.01 -3.47 3.86
C LYS A 13 -1.08 -2.38 4.00
N GLN A 14 -1.10 -1.71 5.14
CA GLN A 14 -1.99 -0.57 5.36
C GLN A 14 -1.74 0.51 4.29
N ASN A 15 -2.83 1.00 3.69
CA ASN A 15 -2.80 2.13 2.76
C ASN A 15 -2.19 3.37 3.43
N ILE A 16 -1.54 4.22 2.64
CA ILE A 16 -0.98 5.47 3.13
C ILE A 16 -1.93 6.59 2.72
N THR A 17 -2.48 7.32 3.70
CA THR A 17 -3.19 8.57 3.43
C THR A 17 -2.21 9.62 2.94
N VAL A 18 -2.36 10.07 1.70
CA VAL A 18 -1.54 11.12 1.08
C VAL A 18 -2.04 12.51 1.48
N PHE A 19 -3.36 12.68 1.52
CA PHE A 19 -4.03 13.88 2.00
C PHE A 19 -5.43 13.53 2.52
N GLU A 20 -5.87 14.26 3.54
CA GLU A 20 -7.20 14.11 4.11
C GLU A 20 -8.28 14.77 3.24
N VAL A 21 -9.54 14.52 3.58
CA VAL A 21 -10.69 15.23 3.00
C VAL A 21 -10.49 16.74 3.12
N MET A 22 -10.76 17.48 2.04
CA MET A 22 -10.54 18.92 2.03
C MET A 22 -11.56 19.70 1.19
N LYS A 23 -11.62 21.01 1.44
CA LYS A 23 -12.31 21.99 0.60
C LYS A 23 -11.32 22.54 -0.41
N ILE A 24 -11.80 22.76 -1.63
CA ILE A 24 -11.08 23.46 -2.68
C ILE A 24 -11.89 24.69 -3.08
N PRO A 25 -11.25 25.82 -3.41
CA PRO A 25 -11.95 26.95 -4.03
C PRO A 25 -12.41 26.56 -5.43
N ILE A 26 -13.51 27.14 -5.91
CA ILE A 26 -13.97 26.97 -7.28
C ILE A 26 -13.94 28.35 -7.94
N GLU A 27 -13.14 28.49 -8.98
CA GLU A 27 -12.98 29.75 -9.70
C GLU A 27 -13.92 29.79 -10.90
N ASN A 28 -13.88 28.74 -11.73
CA ASN A 28 -14.79 28.56 -12.86
C ASN A 28 -15.34 27.14 -12.90
N VAL A 29 -16.54 27.01 -13.44
CA VAL A 29 -17.21 25.74 -13.71
C VAL A 29 -17.64 25.72 -15.17
N TYR A 30 -17.29 24.65 -15.86
CA TYR A 30 -17.71 24.41 -17.24
C TYR A 30 -18.44 23.08 -17.33
N VAL A 31 -19.62 23.09 -17.93
CA VAL A 31 -20.42 21.89 -18.15
C VAL A 31 -20.10 21.36 -19.54
N GLU A 32 -19.78 20.07 -19.61
CA GLU A 32 -19.51 19.36 -20.85
C GLU A 32 -18.51 20.07 -21.79
N LYS A 33 -17.44 20.65 -21.25
CA LYS A 33 -16.39 21.34 -22.01
C LYS A 33 -15.27 20.39 -22.39
N ASN A 34 -14.89 20.38 -23.67
CA ASN A 34 -13.76 19.57 -24.13
C ASN A 34 -12.43 20.09 -23.56
N VAL A 35 -11.59 19.16 -23.11
CA VAL A 35 -10.20 19.41 -22.73
C VAL A 35 -9.31 18.37 -23.38
N GLY A 36 -8.56 18.78 -24.41
CA GLY A 36 -7.81 17.84 -25.24
C GLY A 36 -8.76 16.87 -25.96
N LEU A 37 -8.62 15.57 -25.66
CA LEU A 37 -9.41 14.49 -26.28
C LEU A 37 -10.56 13.96 -25.40
N VAL A 38 -10.84 14.61 -24.26
CA VAL A 38 -11.88 14.17 -23.32
C VAL A 38 -12.88 15.28 -23.02
N ARG A 39 -14.12 14.87 -22.74
CA ARG A 39 -15.23 15.73 -22.32
C ARG A 39 -15.76 15.22 -20.97
N PRO A 40 -15.36 15.83 -19.84
CA PRO A 40 -16.00 15.58 -18.54
C PRO A 40 -17.41 16.16 -18.51
N ASP A 41 -18.27 15.63 -17.64
CA ASP A 41 -19.60 16.20 -17.39
C ASP A 41 -19.49 17.59 -16.76
N VAL A 42 -18.57 17.74 -15.79
CA VAL A 42 -18.22 19.04 -15.21
C VAL A 42 -16.71 19.17 -15.12
N LEU A 43 -16.19 20.32 -15.56
CA LEU A 43 -14.80 20.71 -15.42
C LEU A 43 -14.72 21.91 -14.47
N ILE A 44 -13.90 21.78 -13.43
CA ILE A 44 -13.67 22.82 -12.44
C ILE A 44 -12.26 23.39 -12.63
N GLU A 45 -12.15 24.72 -12.63
CA GLU A 45 -10.88 25.44 -12.46
C GLU A 45 -10.72 25.85 -10.99
N THR A 46 -9.55 25.56 -10.43
CA THR A 46 -9.23 25.77 -9.02
C THR A 46 -7.72 25.91 -8.84
N GLU A 47 -7.25 27.03 -8.27
CA GLU A 47 -5.83 27.26 -7.98
C GLU A 47 -4.90 26.96 -9.18
N ASP A 48 -5.23 27.51 -10.35
CA ASP A 48 -4.52 27.29 -11.62
C ASP A 48 -4.48 25.82 -12.10
N LYS A 49 -5.36 24.96 -11.56
CA LYS A 49 -5.47 23.55 -11.93
C LYS A 49 -6.86 23.23 -12.44
N LEU A 50 -6.94 22.12 -13.18
CA LEU A 50 -8.19 21.52 -13.63
C LEU A 50 -8.53 20.29 -12.78
N LEU A 51 -9.81 20.18 -12.44
CA LEU A 51 -10.43 19.00 -11.84
C LEU A 51 -11.61 18.57 -12.71
N ALA A 52 -11.56 17.35 -13.23
CA ALA A 52 -12.66 16.74 -13.95
C ALA A 52 -13.62 16.05 -12.98
N ILE A 53 -14.91 16.16 -13.24
CA ILE A 53 -15.99 15.47 -12.53
C ILE A 53 -16.79 14.67 -13.56
N GLU A 54 -17.03 13.41 -13.26
CA GLU A 54 -17.83 12.49 -14.05
C GLU A 54 -18.98 11.99 -13.17
N ILE A 55 -20.19 11.94 -13.74
CA ILE A 55 -21.40 11.53 -13.04
C ILE A 55 -21.70 10.09 -13.42
N TYR A 56 -21.75 9.21 -12.42
CA TYR A 56 -22.18 7.84 -12.59
C TYR A 56 -23.66 7.70 -12.23
N VAL A 57 -24.47 7.24 -13.18
CA VAL A 57 -25.88 6.89 -12.95
C VAL A 57 -26.15 5.45 -13.35
N THR A 58 -25.84 5.11 -14.60
CA THR A 58 -26.09 3.76 -15.16
C THR A 58 -24.90 3.16 -15.91
N HIS A 59 -23.89 3.97 -16.23
CA HIS A 59 -22.75 3.55 -17.04
C HIS A 59 -21.45 3.98 -16.37
N GLU A 60 -20.57 3.02 -16.11
CA GLU A 60 -19.25 3.29 -15.54
C GLU A 60 -18.41 4.12 -16.51
N ILE A 61 -17.48 4.90 -15.97
CA ILE A 61 -16.54 5.63 -16.80
C ILE A 61 -15.67 4.67 -17.64
N ASP A 62 -15.54 4.97 -18.93
CA ASP A 62 -14.68 4.24 -19.84
C ASP A 62 -13.19 4.36 -19.43
N LYS A 63 -12.46 3.24 -19.45
CA LYS A 63 -11.01 3.16 -19.19
C LYS A 63 -10.20 4.10 -20.10
N ASP A 64 -10.66 4.36 -21.32
CA ASP A 64 -9.99 5.28 -22.23
C ASP A 64 -10.05 6.74 -21.73
N LYS A 65 -11.17 7.17 -21.13
CA LYS A 65 -11.24 8.50 -20.47
C LYS A 65 -10.23 8.59 -19.33
N ILE A 66 -10.16 7.55 -18.47
CA ILE A 66 -9.20 7.49 -17.35
C ILE A 66 -7.77 7.66 -17.86
N ARG A 67 -7.43 6.98 -18.96
CA ARG A 67 -6.10 7.06 -19.58
C ARG A 67 -5.83 8.47 -20.14
N ILE A 68 -6.81 9.12 -20.75
CA ILE A 68 -6.67 10.50 -21.24
C ILE A 68 -6.45 11.47 -20.07
N TYR A 69 -7.24 11.38 -18.99
CA TYR A 69 -7.05 12.20 -17.79
C TYR A 69 -5.64 12.06 -17.21
N ARG A 70 -5.15 10.82 -17.12
CA ARG A 70 -3.78 10.54 -16.69
C ARG A 70 -2.74 11.21 -17.58
N ASN A 71 -2.87 11.09 -18.89
CA ASN A 71 -1.93 11.69 -19.85
C ASN A 71 -1.93 13.22 -19.81
N LEU A 72 -3.09 13.83 -19.61
CA LEU A 72 -3.23 15.28 -19.42
C LEU A 72 -2.78 15.74 -18.01
N GLY A 73 -2.64 14.81 -17.06
CA GLY A 73 -2.36 15.13 -15.67
C GLY A 73 -3.51 15.88 -14.99
N ILE A 74 -4.74 15.67 -15.42
CA ILE A 74 -5.94 16.28 -14.85
C ILE A 74 -6.55 15.29 -13.87
N SER A 75 -6.63 15.64 -12.60
CA SER A 75 -7.31 14.80 -11.60
C SER A 75 -8.80 14.69 -11.94
N ALA A 76 -9.40 13.53 -11.67
CA ALA A 76 -10.78 13.22 -11.99
C ALA A 76 -11.48 12.51 -10.82
N ILE A 77 -12.67 12.98 -10.46
CA ILE A 77 -13.56 12.37 -9.46
C ILE A 77 -14.80 11.84 -10.17
N GLU A 78 -15.24 10.64 -9.80
CA GLU A 78 -16.58 10.17 -10.10
C GLU A 78 -17.51 10.51 -8.93
N ILE A 79 -18.69 11.03 -9.24
CA ILE A 79 -19.78 11.20 -8.28
C ILE A 79 -20.86 10.17 -8.62
N ASP A 80 -21.07 9.22 -7.71
CA ASP A 80 -22.09 8.20 -7.83
C ASP A 80 -23.46 8.77 -7.45
N LEU A 81 -24.38 8.80 -8.42
CA LEU A 81 -25.78 9.18 -8.27
C LEU A 81 -26.70 8.05 -8.74
N SER A 82 -26.20 6.81 -8.85
CA SER A 82 -26.96 5.66 -9.35
C SER A 82 -28.18 5.33 -8.48
N GLU A 83 -28.08 5.57 -7.17
CA GLU A 83 -29.18 5.38 -6.23
C GLU A 83 -30.34 6.37 -6.45
N LEU A 84 -30.10 7.52 -7.10
CA LEU A 84 -31.14 8.53 -7.33
C LEU A 84 -32.07 8.18 -8.50
N HIS A 85 -31.68 7.25 -9.38
CA HIS A 85 -32.41 6.95 -10.61
C HIS A 85 -33.79 6.28 -10.35
N ASN A 86 -34.01 5.71 -9.16
CA ASN A 86 -35.15 4.83 -8.87
C ASN A 86 -35.97 5.23 -7.64
N THR A 87 -35.93 6.49 -7.22
CA THR A 87 -36.65 6.93 -6.01
C THR A 87 -37.46 8.19 -6.26
N ASP A 88 -38.66 8.22 -5.66
CA ASP A 88 -39.54 9.40 -5.65
C ASP A 88 -39.14 10.43 -4.57
N GLN A 89 -37.99 10.23 -3.90
CA GLN A 89 -37.56 11.11 -2.81
C GLN A 89 -36.94 12.40 -3.37
N SER A 90 -37.24 13.52 -2.72
CA SER A 90 -36.53 14.78 -2.95
C SER A 90 -35.14 14.69 -2.33
N TYR A 91 -34.11 15.01 -3.11
CA TYR A 91 -32.72 15.00 -2.68
C TYR A 91 -32.13 16.40 -2.70
N ASP A 92 -31.26 16.69 -1.72
CA ASP A 92 -30.40 17.86 -1.77
C ASP A 92 -29.18 17.55 -2.64
N LEU A 93 -29.28 17.89 -3.93
CA LEU A 93 -28.17 17.73 -4.86
C LEU A 93 -26.95 18.58 -4.48
N ALA A 94 -27.13 19.73 -3.82
CA ALA A 94 -25.99 20.54 -3.39
C ALA A 94 -25.22 19.82 -2.28
N GLU A 95 -25.93 19.18 -1.35
CA GLU A 95 -25.32 18.34 -0.32
C GLU A 95 -24.56 17.17 -0.97
N LEU A 96 -25.21 16.39 -1.84
CA LEU A 96 -24.61 15.21 -2.46
C LEU A 96 -23.44 15.54 -3.40
N VAL A 97 -23.53 16.62 -4.19
CA VAL A 97 -22.54 16.95 -5.22
C VAL A 97 -21.42 17.81 -4.66
N VAL A 98 -21.70 18.73 -3.73
CA VAL A 98 -20.75 19.74 -3.28
C VAL A 98 -20.27 19.51 -1.85
N ALA A 99 -21.16 19.20 -0.90
CA ALA A 99 -20.82 19.21 0.53
C ALA A 99 -20.37 17.85 1.08
N SER A 100 -20.95 16.75 0.61
CA SER A 100 -20.56 15.39 1.02
C SER A 100 -19.36 14.88 0.22
N VAL A 101 -18.78 13.76 0.66
CA VAL A 101 -17.75 12.98 -0.07
C VAL A 101 -18.09 11.50 -0.15
N GLU A 102 -19.21 11.07 0.44
CA GLU A 102 -19.55 9.64 0.61
C GLU A 102 -19.75 8.94 -0.72
N ASN A 103 -20.34 9.64 -1.69
CA ASN A 103 -20.58 9.15 -3.04
C ASN A 103 -19.47 9.56 -4.04
N LYS A 104 -18.30 9.97 -3.56
CA LYS A 104 -17.21 10.45 -4.42
C LYS A 104 -16.03 9.50 -4.36
N LYS A 105 -15.51 9.13 -5.53
CA LYS A 105 -14.26 8.37 -5.64
C LYS A 105 -13.30 9.01 -6.61
N TRP A 106 -12.01 8.95 -6.29
CA TRP A 106 -10.97 9.31 -7.25
C TRP A 106 -10.92 8.26 -8.35
N ILE A 107 -11.16 8.68 -9.59
CA ILE A 107 -10.87 7.86 -10.77
C ILE A 107 -9.38 7.95 -11.10
N PHE A 108 -8.85 9.17 -11.01
CA PHE A 108 -7.44 9.46 -11.14
C PHE A 108 -7.10 10.69 -10.31
N ASN A 109 -5.97 10.65 -9.60
CA ASN A 109 -5.46 11.82 -8.90
C ASN A 109 -3.97 11.95 -9.20
N LYS A 110 -3.56 13.10 -9.74
CA LYS A 110 -2.17 13.34 -10.14
C LYS A 110 -1.17 13.19 -8.99
N VAL A 111 -1.54 13.63 -7.79
CA VAL A 111 -0.66 13.58 -6.61
C VAL A 111 -0.50 12.15 -6.13
N ILE A 112 -1.60 11.40 -5.97
CA ILE A 112 -1.57 9.98 -5.60
C ILE A 112 -0.78 9.18 -6.64
N TYR A 113 -1.03 9.42 -7.92
CA TYR A 113 -0.32 8.76 -9.01
C TYR A 113 1.18 9.05 -9.01
N GLY A 114 1.60 10.27 -8.67
CA GLY A 114 3.01 10.60 -8.51
C GLY A 114 3.71 9.75 -7.46
N TYR A 115 3.07 9.53 -6.31
CA TYR A 115 3.58 8.61 -5.30
C TYR A 115 3.53 7.15 -5.77
N ASP A 116 2.42 6.72 -6.38
CA ASP A 116 2.27 5.36 -6.92
C ASP A 116 3.40 5.01 -7.90
N ASP A 117 3.68 5.89 -8.86
CA ASP A 117 4.77 5.78 -9.82
C ASP A 117 6.14 5.73 -9.12
N GLN A 118 6.35 6.57 -8.09
CA GLN A 118 7.58 6.55 -7.31
C GLN A 118 7.79 5.21 -6.60
N PHE A 119 6.76 4.63 -5.98
CA PHE A 119 6.82 3.30 -5.36
C PHE A 119 7.10 2.22 -6.41
N ARG A 120 6.35 2.20 -7.52
CA ARG A 120 6.52 1.20 -8.59
C ARG A 120 7.94 1.19 -9.17
N LYS A 121 8.53 2.37 -9.39
CA LYS A 121 9.91 2.52 -9.90
C LYS A 121 10.97 1.92 -8.98
N HIS A 122 10.71 1.87 -7.67
CA HIS A 122 11.64 1.33 -6.68
C HIS A 122 11.27 -0.08 -6.22
N ALA A 123 10.14 -0.62 -6.68
CA ALA A 123 9.73 -1.97 -6.37
C ALA A 123 10.50 -2.96 -7.26
N VAL A 124 10.98 -4.04 -6.65
CA VAL A 124 11.66 -5.12 -7.35
C VAL A 124 10.72 -6.32 -7.42
N VAL A 125 10.55 -6.88 -8.62
CA VAL A 125 9.85 -8.16 -8.80
C VAL A 125 10.67 -9.25 -8.11
N ILE A 126 10.09 -9.93 -7.13
CA ILE A 126 10.75 -11.05 -6.46
C ILE A 126 10.31 -12.36 -7.13
N PRO A 127 11.24 -13.18 -7.64
CA PRO A 127 10.88 -14.45 -8.24
C PRO A 127 10.40 -15.44 -7.18
N GLU A 128 9.49 -16.31 -7.60
CA GLU A 128 9.14 -17.52 -6.86
C GLU A 128 10.38 -18.43 -6.74
N ASN A 129 10.40 -19.25 -5.68
CA ASN A 129 11.42 -20.25 -5.46
C ASN A 129 10.77 -21.59 -5.06
N GLU A 130 11.59 -22.64 -4.99
CA GLU A 130 11.14 -24.02 -4.71
C GLU A 130 10.50 -24.22 -3.32
N PHE A 131 10.51 -23.20 -2.46
CA PHE A 131 9.96 -23.30 -1.11
C PHE A 131 8.44 -23.13 -1.08
N PHE A 132 7.67 -24.15 -1.52
CA PHE A 132 6.19 -24.18 -1.39
C PHE A 132 5.50 -22.88 -1.86
N GLY A 133 5.84 -22.36 -3.06
CA GLY A 133 5.33 -21.05 -3.51
C GLY A 133 5.93 -19.87 -2.73
N GLY A 134 7.18 -20.04 -2.31
CA GLY A 134 7.97 -19.06 -1.59
C GLY A 134 8.68 -18.11 -2.54
N HIS A 135 9.27 -17.07 -1.99
CA HIS A 135 9.92 -15.98 -2.73
C HIS A 135 11.30 -15.72 -2.13
N ALA A 136 12.27 -15.35 -2.97
CA ALA A 136 13.62 -15.00 -2.53
C ALA A 136 13.63 -13.69 -1.73
N CYS A 137 13.54 -13.78 -0.40
CA CYS A 137 13.33 -12.61 0.46
C CYS A 137 14.62 -11.77 0.61
N PRO A 138 14.65 -10.50 0.14
CA PRO A 138 15.86 -9.67 0.21
C PRO A 138 16.22 -9.27 1.65
N LEU A 139 15.21 -9.20 2.52
CA LEU A 139 15.36 -8.84 3.93
C LEU A 139 15.88 -10.01 4.78
N LYS A 140 16.07 -11.20 4.20
CA LYS A 140 16.57 -12.38 4.92
C LYS A 140 15.79 -12.65 6.21
N LEU A 141 14.45 -12.55 6.12
CA LEU A 141 13.55 -12.73 7.28
C LEU A 141 13.61 -14.18 7.80
N TYR A 142 13.52 -15.13 6.87
CA TYR A 142 13.53 -16.55 7.13
C TYR A 142 14.45 -17.26 6.12
N TYR A 143 14.79 -18.52 6.43
CA TYR A 143 15.67 -19.34 5.60
C TYR A 143 15.05 -20.72 5.42
N TRP A 144 15.03 -21.22 4.19
CA TRP A 144 14.69 -22.60 3.86
C TRP A 144 15.86 -23.24 3.12
N LYS A 145 16.35 -24.39 3.60
CA LYS A 145 17.55 -25.07 3.09
C LYS A 145 18.76 -24.13 2.85
N GLY A 146 18.92 -23.11 3.70
CA GLY A 146 20.01 -22.14 3.62
C GLY A 146 19.74 -20.93 2.71
N ILE A 147 18.63 -20.92 1.97
CA ILE A 147 18.25 -19.84 1.05
C ILE A 147 17.30 -18.86 1.76
N PRO A 148 17.57 -17.54 1.76
CA PRO A 148 16.63 -16.52 2.21
C PRO A 148 15.28 -16.65 1.50
N SER A 149 14.24 -16.99 2.23
CA SER A 149 12.93 -17.31 1.66
C SER A 149 11.82 -16.70 2.51
N ALA A 150 10.74 -16.24 1.86
CA ALA A 150 9.49 -15.85 2.51
C ALA A 150 8.34 -16.58 1.81
N ARG A 151 7.35 -17.07 2.57
CA ARG A 151 6.14 -17.65 1.94
C ARG A 151 5.35 -16.52 1.29
N TRP A 152 4.50 -16.84 0.32
CA TRP A 152 3.56 -15.87 -0.23
C TRP A 152 2.76 -15.12 0.86
N LEU A 153 2.29 -15.84 1.90
CA LEU A 153 1.59 -15.25 3.03
C LEU A 153 2.46 -14.28 3.85
N ASP A 154 3.76 -14.54 3.97
CA ASP A 154 4.68 -13.62 4.65
C ASP A 154 4.87 -12.33 3.84
N CYS A 155 4.90 -12.43 2.50
CA CYS A 155 4.92 -11.26 1.62
C CYS A 155 3.61 -10.47 1.71
N LEU A 156 2.44 -11.15 1.70
CA LEU A 156 1.13 -10.51 1.80
C LEU A 156 1.02 -9.54 2.99
N TYR A 157 1.57 -9.91 4.14
CA TYR A 157 1.57 -9.09 5.36
C TYR A 157 2.88 -8.32 5.61
N CYS A 158 3.80 -8.28 4.64
CA CYS A 158 5.06 -7.58 4.77
C CYS A 158 4.87 -6.06 4.60
N GLU A 159 5.46 -5.28 5.50
CA GLU A 159 5.42 -3.81 5.43
C GLU A 159 6.09 -3.21 4.18
N PHE A 160 6.85 -4.02 3.45
CA PHE A 160 7.53 -3.66 2.20
C PHE A 160 6.88 -4.26 0.95
N CYS A 161 5.78 -4.99 1.06
CA CYS A 161 5.11 -5.56 -0.10
C CYS A 161 4.19 -4.53 -0.74
N TYR A 162 4.53 -4.11 -1.95
CA TYR A 162 3.74 -3.16 -2.73
C TYR A 162 2.60 -3.84 -3.48
N SER A 163 2.83 -5.03 -4.04
CA SER A 163 1.80 -5.90 -4.65
C SER A 163 2.19 -7.36 -4.43
N VAL A 164 1.21 -8.28 -4.33
CA VAL A 164 1.46 -9.73 -4.31
C VAL A 164 1.21 -10.43 -5.65
N GLN A 165 0.70 -9.71 -6.66
CA GLN A 165 0.45 -10.27 -8.00
C GLN A 165 0.94 -9.28 -9.08
N PRO A 166 2.20 -9.41 -9.56
CA PRO A 166 3.27 -10.23 -9.00
C PRO A 166 3.80 -9.65 -7.66
N VAL A 167 4.68 -10.38 -6.97
CA VAL A 167 5.33 -9.86 -5.75
C VAL A 167 6.28 -8.70 -6.10
N LEU A 168 5.80 -7.48 -5.89
CA LEU A 168 6.54 -6.24 -6.00
C LEU A 168 7.05 -5.85 -4.61
N CYS A 169 8.35 -5.99 -4.38
CA CYS A 169 8.97 -5.80 -3.08
C CYS A 169 9.77 -4.50 -3.02
N MET A 170 9.46 -3.68 -2.02
CA MET A 170 10.20 -2.48 -1.66
C MET A 170 11.35 -2.76 -0.68
N GLY A 171 11.45 -3.99 -0.17
CA GLY A 171 12.36 -4.37 0.91
C GLY A 171 13.83 -4.34 0.49
N VAL A 172 14.12 -4.44 -0.81
CA VAL A 172 15.47 -4.22 -1.36
C VAL A 172 15.97 -2.80 -1.04
N ASN A 173 15.06 -1.83 -1.06
CA ASN A 173 15.35 -0.41 -0.86
C ASN A 173 14.93 0.10 0.52
N TYR A 174 14.40 -0.77 1.39
CA TYR A 174 13.90 -0.42 2.72
C TYR A 174 12.88 0.74 2.70
N ILE A 175 11.98 0.77 1.69
CA ILE A 175 10.94 1.79 1.57
C ILE A 175 9.61 1.21 2.05
N SER A 176 9.10 1.71 3.15
CA SER A 176 7.81 1.31 3.72
C SER A 176 6.81 2.47 3.74
N GLU A 177 7.25 3.71 3.73
CA GLU A 177 6.40 4.90 3.77
C GLU A 177 6.91 6.02 2.86
N ILE A 178 6.08 7.04 2.60
CA ILE A 178 6.46 8.18 1.75
C ILE A 178 7.70 8.91 2.31
N GLY A 179 7.81 9.00 3.64
CA GLY A 179 8.95 9.64 4.31
C GLY A 179 10.30 8.98 3.99
N ASP A 180 10.31 7.69 3.66
CA ASP A 180 11.53 6.94 3.38
C ASP A 180 12.24 7.43 2.10
N PHE A 181 11.52 7.98 1.12
CA PHE A 181 12.13 8.53 -0.09
C PHE A 181 13.05 9.72 0.17
N LYS A 182 12.92 10.38 1.33
CA LYS A 182 13.77 11.50 1.72
C LYS A 182 15.07 11.04 2.40
N LYS A 183 15.21 9.76 2.69
CA LYS A 183 16.32 9.19 3.45
C LYS A 183 17.28 8.40 2.53
N PRO A 184 18.60 8.52 2.71
CA PRO A 184 19.56 7.59 2.09
C PRO A 184 19.25 6.13 2.43
N ILE A 185 19.67 5.18 1.59
CA ILE A 185 19.37 3.75 1.79
C ILE A 185 20.01 3.20 3.07
N GLU A 186 21.19 3.71 3.44
CA GLU A 186 21.94 3.33 4.64
C GLU A 186 21.16 3.68 5.91
N VAL A 187 20.52 4.85 5.92
CA VAL A 187 19.69 5.32 7.04
C VAL A 187 18.46 4.42 7.19
N ARG A 188 17.73 4.19 6.09
CA ARG A 188 16.54 3.30 6.09
C ARG A 188 16.86 1.89 6.56
N LYS A 189 17.96 1.33 6.04
CA LYS A 189 18.44 0.01 6.45
C LYS A 189 18.74 -0.05 7.94
N LYS A 190 19.46 0.94 8.48
CA LYS A 190 19.81 1.01 9.91
C LYS A 190 18.57 1.13 10.79
N GLU A 191 17.61 1.98 10.43
CA GLU A 191 16.34 2.12 11.13
C GLU A 191 15.55 0.81 11.16
N TRP A 192 15.49 0.12 10.01
CA TRP A 192 14.84 -1.19 9.92
C TRP A 192 15.58 -2.27 10.73
N GLU A 193 16.91 -2.31 10.73
CA GLU A 193 17.70 -3.25 11.53
C GLU A 193 17.44 -3.06 13.03
N ILE A 194 17.38 -1.80 13.50
CA ILE A 194 17.03 -1.47 14.90
C ILE A 194 15.60 -1.95 15.22
N LYS A 195 14.62 -1.61 14.37
CA LYS A 195 13.22 -2.05 14.53
C LYS A 195 13.12 -3.58 14.57
N ARG A 196 13.84 -4.27 13.69
CA ARG A 196 13.87 -5.73 13.62
C ARG A 196 14.52 -6.34 14.86
N ALA A 197 15.65 -5.82 15.32
CA ALA A 197 16.34 -6.30 16.51
C ALA A 197 15.45 -6.15 17.76
N SER A 198 14.73 -5.03 17.88
CA SER A 198 13.74 -4.83 18.95
C SER A 198 12.61 -5.87 18.88
N LYS A 199 12.01 -6.08 17.69
CA LYS A 199 10.95 -7.09 17.49
C LYS A 199 11.44 -8.52 17.76
N LEU A 200 12.70 -8.80 17.44
CA LEU A 200 13.37 -10.08 17.71
C LEU A 200 13.50 -10.31 19.23
N LYS A 201 14.00 -9.33 19.97
CA LYS A 201 14.10 -9.37 21.44
C LYS A 201 12.72 -9.59 22.08
N ASP A 202 11.68 -8.87 21.64
CA ASP A 202 10.31 -9.06 22.14
C ASP A 202 9.79 -10.49 21.90
N ARG A 203 10.04 -11.06 20.71
CA ARG A 203 9.64 -12.44 20.40
C ARG A 203 10.33 -13.45 21.30
N ILE A 204 11.63 -13.29 21.50
CA ILE A 204 12.42 -14.16 22.39
C ILE A 204 11.89 -14.06 23.82
N LYS A 205 11.64 -12.84 24.32
CA LYS A 205 11.06 -12.60 25.65
C LYS A 205 9.69 -13.25 25.83
N LYS A 206 8.90 -13.36 24.76
CA LYS A 206 7.62 -14.08 24.71
C LYS A 206 7.76 -15.59 24.46
N GLY A 207 8.98 -16.14 24.49
CA GLY A 207 9.26 -17.55 24.26
C GLY A 207 9.01 -18.02 22.82
N ARG A 208 8.95 -17.12 21.84
CA ARG A 208 8.71 -17.46 20.43
C ARG A 208 10.02 -17.58 19.66
N CYS A 209 10.20 -18.67 18.91
CA CYS A 209 11.38 -18.87 18.09
C CYS A 209 11.41 -17.87 16.93
N PRO A 210 12.46 -17.04 16.79
CA PRO A 210 12.52 -16.03 15.75
C PRO A 210 12.88 -16.56 14.37
N LYS A 211 13.62 -17.69 14.32
CA LYS A 211 14.07 -18.30 13.06
C LYS A 211 12.94 -18.96 12.27
N CYS A 212 12.02 -19.66 12.95
CA CYS A 212 10.96 -20.41 12.26
C CYS A 212 9.55 -19.83 12.41
N GLY A 213 9.30 -18.92 13.35
CA GLY A 213 7.95 -18.35 13.53
C GLY A 213 6.99 -19.20 14.35
N SER A 214 6.96 -20.50 14.11
CA SER A 214 5.97 -21.43 14.69
C SER A 214 6.39 -22.08 16.00
N GLY A 215 7.69 -22.28 16.22
CA GLY A 215 8.19 -22.98 17.40
C GLY A 215 8.29 -22.09 18.63
N ARG A 216 8.29 -22.71 19.81
CA ARG A 216 8.59 -22.06 21.10
C ARG A 216 10.03 -22.31 21.52
N LEU A 217 10.58 -21.38 22.29
CA LEU A 217 11.87 -21.48 22.93
C LEU A 217 11.71 -22.15 24.29
N GLU A 218 12.35 -23.31 24.46
CA GLU A 218 12.28 -24.11 25.68
C GLU A 218 13.67 -24.22 26.31
N PRO A 219 13.77 -24.17 27.65
CA PRO A 219 15.05 -24.32 28.34
C PRO A 219 15.62 -25.71 28.12
N ARG A 220 16.92 -25.78 27.85
CA ARG A 220 17.69 -27.01 27.65
C ARG A 220 19.06 -26.85 28.31
N ASN A 221 19.68 -27.99 28.65
CA ASN A 221 21.03 -28.05 29.19
C ASN A 221 21.98 -28.64 28.15
N GLY A 222 23.07 -27.96 27.86
CA GLY A 222 24.13 -28.43 26.97
C GLY A 222 25.48 -28.43 27.67
N LYS A 223 26.51 -28.86 26.95
CA LYS A 223 27.89 -28.89 27.47
C LYS A 223 28.40 -27.52 27.92
N LEU A 224 27.94 -26.44 27.28
CA LEU A 224 28.33 -25.06 27.56
C LEU A 224 27.37 -24.34 28.53
N GLY A 225 26.48 -25.09 29.21
CA GLY A 225 25.51 -24.54 30.14
C GLY A 225 24.08 -24.50 29.60
N ARG A 226 23.21 -23.74 30.28
CA ARG A 226 21.79 -23.60 29.97
C ARG A 226 21.58 -22.73 28.73
N PHE A 227 20.67 -23.13 27.86
CA PHE A 227 20.26 -22.37 26.69
C PHE A 227 18.76 -22.57 26.40
N PHE A 228 18.20 -21.76 25.51
CA PHE A 228 16.85 -21.94 25.00
C PHE A 228 16.90 -22.48 23.56
N GLY A 229 16.34 -23.68 23.36
CA GLY A 229 16.26 -24.33 22.05
C GLY A 229 14.85 -24.25 21.47
N CYS A 230 14.73 -24.18 20.14
CA CYS A 230 13.42 -24.30 19.50
C CYS A 230 12.87 -25.73 19.64
N ASN A 231 11.61 -25.87 20.06
CA ASN A 231 10.95 -27.16 20.18
C ASN A 231 10.68 -27.87 18.83
N ASN A 232 10.78 -27.16 17.70
CA ASN A 232 10.72 -27.73 16.34
C ASN A 232 12.04 -28.36 15.87
N TYR A 233 13.00 -28.62 16.75
CA TYR A 233 14.18 -29.42 16.42
C TYR A 233 13.74 -30.83 15.94
N PRO A 234 14.34 -31.42 14.88
CA PRO A 234 15.58 -31.00 14.19
C PRO A 234 15.38 -29.98 13.07
N ASN A 235 14.14 -29.68 12.68
CA ASN A 235 13.81 -28.79 11.56
C ASN A 235 14.21 -27.33 11.84
N CYS A 236 14.17 -26.91 13.10
CA CYS A 236 14.67 -25.61 13.53
C CYS A 236 15.76 -25.75 14.60
N LYS A 237 17.01 -25.52 14.20
CA LYS A 237 18.19 -25.56 15.09
C LYS A 237 18.52 -24.21 15.75
N TYR A 238 17.55 -23.32 15.89
CA TYR A 238 17.80 -22.03 16.54
C TYR A 238 18.04 -22.21 18.04
N ILE A 239 19.08 -21.56 18.54
CA ILE A 239 19.47 -21.53 19.95
C ILE A 239 19.59 -20.07 20.36
N TYR A 240 19.11 -19.77 21.56
CA TYR A 240 19.30 -18.49 22.24
C TYR A 240 19.98 -18.75 23.58
N VAL A 241 21.02 -17.99 23.87
CA VAL A 241 21.71 -17.97 25.17
C VAL A 241 21.44 -16.58 25.74
N GLU A 242 20.94 -16.52 26.97
CA GLU A 242 20.81 -15.24 27.67
C GLU A 242 22.22 -14.72 27.96
N GLU A 243 22.47 -13.47 27.57
CA GLU A 243 23.68 -12.72 27.94
C GLU A 243 23.71 -12.45 29.45
#